data_AF-A0A396RP72-F1
#
_entry.id   AF-A0A396RP72-F1
#
_cell.length_a   1.000
_cell.length_b   1.000
_cell.length_c   1.000
_cell.angle_alpha   90.00
_cell.angle_beta   90.00
_cell.angle_gamma   90.00
#
_symmetry.space_group_name_H-M   'P 1'
#
loop_
_entity.id
_entity.type
_entity.pdbx_description
1 polymer ?
#
loop_
_entity_poly.entity_id
_entity_poly.type
_entity_poly.pdbx_seq_one_letter_code
_entity_poly.pdbx_strand_id
1 'polypeptide(L)'
;MSKTMTAAAALAAAIACSAGPALAHDAPPPRSWVYSEENSHYRDLMTDLSEARRELRNDLRGADDAADAENARREYRREVADAHDDFAQEMAEKGFIVRRGRAYLDGE
;
A
#
# COMPACT_ATOMS: atom_id res chain seq x y z
N MET A 1 -43.11 -59.98 -26.10
CA MET A 1 -42.75 -58.58 -25.75
C MET A 1 -42.37 -58.55 -24.28
N SER A 2 -41.08 -58.43 -23.95
CA SER A 2 -40.30 -57.18 -23.68
C SER A 2 -40.30 -56.85 -22.17
N LYS A 3 -39.24 -57.19 -21.44
CA LYS A 3 -38.02 -56.40 -21.13
C LYS A 3 -38.26 -55.27 -20.10
N THR A 4 -37.73 -55.48 -18.89
CA THR A 4 -36.96 -54.55 -18.02
C THR A 4 -37.34 -53.07 -18.00
N MET A 5 -37.46 -52.47 -16.82
CA MET A 5 -36.37 -51.63 -16.28
C MET A 5 -36.76 -50.97 -14.95
N THR A 6 -35.86 -51.16 -13.98
CA THR A 6 -35.61 -50.32 -12.82
C THR A 6 -35.52 -48.85 -13.22
N ALA A 7 -36.25 -47.96 -12.55
CA ALA A 7 -36.04 -46.51 -12.65
C ALA A 7 -35.35 -46.04 -11.37
N ALA A 8 -34.07 -45.66 -11.51
CA ALA A 8 -33.26 -45.03 -10.48
C ALA A 8 -33.82 -43.65 -10.15
N ALA A 9 -33.96 -43.34 -8.85
CA ALA A 9 -34.24 -42.00 -8.37
C ALA A 9 -32.96 -41.15 -8.54
N ALA A 10 -33.00 -40.18 -9.46
CA ALA A 10 -31.96 -39.17 -9.59
C ALA A 10 -32.11 -38.13 -8.46
N LEU A 11 -31.19 -38.15 -7.49
CA LEU A 11 -31.06 -37.09 -6.50
C LEU A 11 -30.37 -35.90 -7.16
N ALA A 12 -31.14 -34.91 -7.61
CA ALA A 12 -30.60 -33.63 -8.03
C ALA A 12 -30.17 -32.84 -6.79
N ALA A 13 -28.87 -32.87 -6.48
CA ALA A 13 -28.28 -31.98 -5.49
C ALA A 13 -28.26 -30.55 -6.09
N ALA A 14 -29.20 -29.71 -5.69
CA ALA A 14 -29.13 -28.29 -5.92
C ALA A 14 -27.96 -27.72 -5.11
N ILE A 15 -26.81 -27.52 -5.75
CA ILE A 15 -25.73 -26.71 -5.20
C ILE A 15 -26.25 -25.27 -5.25
N ALA A 16 -26.79 -24.80 -4.13
CA ALA A 16 -26.99 -23.38 -3.91
C ALA A 16 -25.59 -22.74 -3.83
N CYS A 17 -25.11 -22.18 -4.93
CA CYS A 17 -24.04 -21.20 -4.89
C CYS A 17 -24.56 -20.00 -4.09
N SER A 18 -24.29 -19.98 -2.79
CA SER A 18 -24.35 -18.72 -2.03
C SER A 18 -23.17 -17.88 -2.51
N ALA A 19 -23.37 -17.14 -3.60
CA ALA A 19 -22.58 -15.96 -3.90
C ALA A 19 -22.78 -15.01 -2.72
N GLY A 20 -21.84 -15.01 -1.77
CA GLY A 20 -21.77 -13.99 -0.75
C GLY A 20 -21.67 -12.62 -1.43
N PRO A 21 -22.23 -11.55 -0.84
CA PRO A 21 -22.18 -10.24 -1.45
C PRO A 21 -20.71 -9.80 -1.63
N ALA A 22 -20.27 -9.71 -2.87
CA ALA A 22 -19.00 -9.11 -3.27
C ALA A 22 -19.08 -7.56 -3.18
N LEU A 23 -19.51 -7.03 -2.04
CA LEU A 23 -19.81 -5.60 -1.85
C LEU A 23 -18.80 -4.84 -0.96
N ALA A 24 -17.63 -5.42 -0.69
CA ALA A 24 -16.64 -4.78 0.18
C ALA A 24 -15.45 -4.14 -0.57
N HIS A 25 -15.37 -4.23 -1.90
CA HIS A 25 -14.18 -3.77 -2.64
C HIS A 25 -14.21 -2.33 -3.13
N ASP A 26 -15.35 -1.63 -3.09
CA ASP A 26 -15.50 -0.29 -3.66
C ASP A 26 -15.31 0.86 -2.63
N ALA A 27 -15.32 0.55 -1.34
CA ALA A 27 -15.09 1.57 -0.32
C ALA A 27 -13.57 1.78 -0.12
N PRO A 28 -13.06 3.03 -0.17
CA PRO A 28 -11.68 3.29 0.20
C PRO A 28 -11.43 2.80 1.65
N PRO A 29 -10.20 2.33 1.96
CA PRO A 29 -9.87 1.87 3.30
C PRO A 29 -10.08 2.98 4.35
N PRO A 30 -10.17 2.65 5.65
CA PRO A 30 -10.29 3.69 6.68
C PRO A 30 -9.04 4.59 6.70
N ARG A 31 -9.19 5.87 7.06
CA ARG A 31 -8.06 6.82 7.14
C ARG A 31 -6.92 6.35 8.05
N SER A 32 -7.22 5.52 9.06
CA SER A 32 -6.22 4.91 9.95
C SER A 32 -5.28 3.93 9.25
N TRP A 33 -5.67 3.40 8.09
CA TRP A 33 -4.86 2.50 7.28
C TRP A 33 -3.69 3.22 6.58
N VAL A 34 -3.83 4.51 6.28
CA VAL A 34 -2.83 5.25 5.48
C VAL A 34 -1.43 5.19 6.10
N TYR A 35 -1.33 5.33 7.43
CA TYR A 35 -0.07 5.27 8.18
C TYR A 35 0.05 4.00 9.02
N SER A 36 -0.45 2.87 8.53
CA SER A 36 -0.35 1.57 9.20
C SER A 36 0.58 0.61 8.44
N GLU A 37 1.13 -0.37 9.15
CA GLU A 37 1.98 -1.44 8.58
C GLU A 37 1.24 -2.32 7.54
N GLU A 38 -0.09 -2.29 7.53
CA GLU A 38 -0.91 -3.01 6.55
C GLU A 38 -0.89 -2.33 5.17
N ASN A 39 -0.56 -1.03 5.11
CA ASN A 39 -0.34 -0.31 3.87
C ASN A 39 1.11 -0.54 3.39
N SER A 40 1.29 -1.30 2.32
CA SER A 40 2.62 -1.56 1.75
C SER A 40 3.36 -0.29 1.40
N HIS A 41 2.69 0.73 0.84
CA HIS A 41 3.32 1.99 0.47
C HIS A 41 3.82 2.77 1.68
N TYR A 42 3.17 2.61 2.85
CA TYR A 42 3.69 3.19 4.09
C TYR A 42 4.93 2.44 4.59
N ARG A 43 4.97 1.11 4.43
CA ARG A 43 6.19 0.33 4.72
C ARG A 43 7.34 0.69 3.79
N ASP A 44 7.05 0.96 2.53
CA ASP A 44 8.03 1.42 1.54
C ASP A 44 8.58 2.79 1.95
N LEU A 45 7.71 3.77 2.27
CA LEU A 45 8.11 5.07 2.83
C LEU A 45 9.03 4.91 4.05
N MET A 46 8.68 4.03 4.99
CA MET A 46 9.50 3.80 6.19
C MET A 46 10.86 3.17 5.86
N THR A 47 10.90 2.33 4.82
CA THR A 47 12.14 1.74 4.31
C THR A 47 13.02 2.81 3.69
N ASP A 48 12.49 3.63 2.79
CA ASP A 48 13.22 4.69 2.10
C ASP A 48 13.78 5.72 3.08
N LEU A 49 12.99 6.13 4.08
CA LEU A 49 13.45 7.04 5.14
C LEU A 49 14.59 6.43 5.99
N SER A 50 14.56 5.12 6.20
CA SER A 50 15.61 4.39 6.90
C SER A 50 16.88 4.29 6.06
N GLU A 51 16.76 4.04 4.75
CA GLU A 51 17.87 3.97 3.80
C GLU A 51 18.54 5.34 3.62
N ALA A 52 17.77 6.40 3.35
CA ALA A 52 18.28 7.77 3.26
C ALA A 52 19.04 8.18 4.52
N ARG A 53 18.55 7.79 5.72
CA ARG A 53 19.25 8.04 6.99
C ARG A 53 20.55 7.25 7.10
N ARG A 54 20.54 6.00 6.63
CA ARG A 54 21.72 5.12 6.63
C ARG A 54 22.81 5.70 5.72
N GLU A 55 22.41 6.19 4.55
CA GLU A 55 23.29 6.78 3.54
C GLU A 55 23.87 8.10 4.00
N LEU A 56 23.04 9.02 4.53
CA LEU A 56 23.52 10.24 5.17
C LEU A 56 24.60 9.95 6.22
N ARG A 57 24.41 8.95 7.07
CA ARG A 57 25.41 8.59 8.10
C ARG A 57 26.71 8.10 7.47
N ASN A 58 26.63 7.31 6.39
CA ASN A 58 27.81 6.81 5.69
C ASN A 58 28.55 7.95 4.99
N ASP A 59 27.84 8.84 4.32
CA ASP A 59 28.40 9.98 3.60
C ASP A 59 29.03 10.98 4.55
N LEU A 60 28.37 11.30 5.67
CA LEU A 60 28.95 12.18 6.70
C LEU A 60 30.20 11.59 7.35
N ARG A 61 30.33 10.26 7.41
CA ARG A 61 31.55 9.60 7.91
C ARG A 61 32.68 9.67 6.88
N GLY A 62 32.35 9.72 5.59
CA GLY A 62 33.30 9.81 4.48
C GLY A 62 33.58 11.23 3.99
N ALA A 63 32.92 12.25 4.52
CA ALA A 63 33.09 13.65 4.11
C ALA A 63 34.47 14.18 4.50
N ASP A 64 35.18 14.77 3.52
CA ASP A 64 36.52 15.32 3.74
C ASP A 64 36.45 16.76 4.28
N ASP A 65 35.41 17.51 3.90
CA ASP A 65 35.21 18.88 4.33
C ASP A 65 33.73 19.25 4.61
N ALA A 66 33.52 20.51 4.96
CA ALA A 66 32.19 21.04 5.28
C ALA A 66 31.26 21.07 4.06
N ALA A 67 31.79 21.25 2.84
CA ALA A 67 31.02 21.28 1.62
C ALA A 67 30.49 19.88 1.28
N ASP A 68 31.30 18.84 1.47
CA ASP A 68 30.86 17.44 1.34
C ASP A 68 29.75 17.10 2.33
N ALA A 69 29.92 17.52 3.59
CA ALA A 69 28.90 17.30 4.62
C ALA A 69 27.59 18.05 4.33
N GLU A 70 27.67 19.27 3.79
CA GLU A 70 26.50 20.02 3.34
C GLU A 70 25.83 19.34 2.13
N ASN A 71 26.62 18.84 1.20
CA ASN A 71 26.16 18.11 0.02
C ASN A 71 25.36 16.87 0.42
N ALA A 72 25.92 16.02 1.30
CA ALA A 72 25.25 14.84 1.83
C ALA A 72 23.92 15.19 2.54
N ARG A 73 23.92 16.26 3.36
CA ARG A 73 22.69 16.73 4.02
C ARG A 73 21.65 17.25 3.04
N ARG A 74 22.08 17.85 1.92
CA ARG A 74 21.18 18.34 0.88
C ARG A 74 20.55 17.18 0.13
N GLU A 75 21.34 16.16 -0.21
CA GLU A 75 20.84 14.95 -0.86
C GLU A 75 19.82 14.23 0.02
N TYR A 76 20.16 14.01 1.30
CA TYR A 76 19.22 13.44 2.27
C TYR A 76 17.87 14.17 2.35
N ARG A 77 17.89 15.52 2.34
CA ARG A 77 16.63 16.30 2.35
C ARG A 77 15.82 16.12 1.08
N ARG A 78 16.49 15.94 -0.06
CA ARG A 78 15.84 15.67 -1.34
C ARG A 78 15.20 14.29 -1.33
N GLU A 79 15.94 13.26 -0.95
CA GLU A 79 15.44 11.88 -0.87
C GLU A 79 14.24 11.76 0.08
N VAL A 80 14.28 12.43 1.24
CA VAL A 80 13.14 12.49 2.17
C VAL A 80 11.92 13.15 1.53
N ALA A 81 12.12 14.23 0.76
CA ALA A 81 11.03 14.91 0.07
C ALA A 81 10.45 14.02 -1.03
N ASP A 82 11.30 13.40 -1.85
CA ASP A 82 10.92 12.52 -2.94
C ASP A 82 10.13 11.30 -2.40
N ALA A 83 10.61 10.64 -1.33
CA ALA A 83 9.89 9.51 -0.71
C ALA A 83 8.51 9.92 -0.15
N HIS A 84 8.39 11.13 0.40
CA HIS A 84 7.10 11.65 0.84
C HIS A 84 6.15 11.97 -0.32
N ASP A 85 6.67 12.50 -1.41
CA ASP A 85 5.89 12.82 -2.61
C ASP A 85 5.42 11.53 -3.32
N ASP A 86 6.27 10.51 -3.41
CA ASP A 86 5.92 9.19 -3.95
C ASP A 86 4.82 8.54 -3.10
N PHE A 87 4.97 8.54 -1.77
CA PHE A 87 3.92 8.05 -0.88
C PHE A 87 2.61 8.83 -1.04
N ALA A 88 2.69 10.16 -1.17
CA ALA A 88 1.51 10.99 -1.38
C ALA A 88 0.82 10.70 -2.72
N GLN A 89 1.59 10.43 -3.79
CA GLN A 89 1.08 10.02 -5.08
C GLN A 89 0.35 8.67 -5.00
N GLU A 90 0.96 7.67 -4.38
CA GLU A 90 0.35 6.35 -4.17
C GLU A 90 -0.94 6.41 -3.33
N MET A 91 -1.00 7.33 -2.37
CA MET A 91 -2.22 7.59 -1.59
C MET A 91 -3.29 8.33 -2.39
N ALA A 92 -2.90 9.26 -3.27
CA ALA A 92 -3.82 9.96 -4.16
C ALA A 92 -4.51 8.99 -5.14
N GLU A 93 -3.79 8.00 -5.67
CA GLU A 93 -4.37 6.95 -6.52
C GLU A 93 -5.42 6.09 -5.80
N LYS A 94 -5.40 6.08 -4.45
CA LYS A 94 -6.37 5.39 -3.59
C LYS A 94 -7.45 6.31 -3.02
N GLY A 95 -7.52 7.56 -3.49
CA GLY A 95 -8.52 8.54 -3.07
C GLY A 95 -8.18 9.27 -1.77
N PHE A 96 -6.90 9.35 -1.39
CA PHE A 96 -6.45 10.13 -0.23
C PHE A 96 -5.58 11.31 -0.62
N ILE A 97 -5.83 12.46 0.00
CA ILE A 97 -4.91 13.60 -0.03
C ILE A 97 -4.01 13.51 1.21
N VAL A 98 -2.69 13.39 1.00
CA VAL A 98 -1.70 13.46 2.07
C VAL A 98 -1.07 14.86 2.12
N ARG A 99 -1.19 15.54 3.27
CA ARG A 99 -0.60 16.87 3.50
C ARG A 99 -0.04 16.99 4.90
N ARG A 100 1.25 17.33 5.01
CA ARG A 100 1.95 17.57 6.30
C ARG A 100 1.76 16.42 7.31
N GLY A 101 1.90 15.17 6.84
CA GLY A 101 1.75 13.98 7.68
C GLY A 101 0.31 13.68 8.12
N ARG A 102 -0.70 14.25 7.43
CA ARG A 102 -2.11 13.94 7.64
C ARG A 102 -2.76 13.49 6.34
N ALA A 103 -3.64 12.50 6.44
CA ALA A 103 -4.40 11.98 5.30
C ALA A 103 -5.87 12.40 5.40
N TYR A 104 -6.46 12.77 4.27
CA TYR A 104 -7.86 13.16 4.09
C TYR A 104 -8.43 12.34 2.94
N LEU A 105 -9.73 12.07 2.92
CA LEU A 105 -10.35 11.51 1.71
C LEU A 105 -10.47 12.60 0.65
N ASP A 106 -10.32 12.25 -0.62
CA ASP A 106 -10.52 13.18 -1.73
C ASP A 106 -11.99 13.64 -1.79
N GLY A 107 -12.21 14.95 -1.70
CA GLY A 107 -13.54 15.56 -1.61
C GLY A 107 -14.06 15.85 -0.20
N GLU A 108 -13.28 15.56 0.86
CA GLU A 108 -13.52 16.08 2.24
C GLU A 108 -12.90 17.47 2.49
#